data_AF-A0A2H6FCY8-F1
#
_entry.id   AF-A0A2H6FCY8-F1
#
_cell.length_a   1.000
_cell.length_b   1.000
_cell.length_c   1.000
_cell.angle_alpha   90.00
_cell.angle_beta   90.00
_cell.angle_gamma   90.00
#
_symmetry.space_group_name_H-M   'P 1'
#
loop_
_entity.id
_entity.type
_entity.pdbx_description
1 polymer ?
#
loop_
_entity_poly.entity_id
_entity_poly.type
_entity_poly.pdbx_seq_one_letter_code
_entity_poly.pdbx_strand_id
1 'polypeptide(L)'
;MKFKFLLLSFMLLLSVSVVLAATFGTKKRMKKPYEFGNVIINNYSKKSEIAPVIFRHWTHRSKYTCRLCHVDIGFAMEAGGSDIREEDNKIGLYCGTCHNGKISFDLKSKDNCVKCHSLGKESEPVKKFYEFSNKMPKERFGNRIDWMKAEEKGIIKLQDYVEGVSMKRKQLKAGKDFEVKSKILGMPDIIFSHKKHAVMNGCELCHPEIFGAKKGVTKYSMEDIFAGKYCGACHDKVAFPFYDCQRCHVKETY
;
A
#
# COMPACT_ATOMS: atom_id res chain seq x y z
N MET A 1 -49.47 -11.04 -35.14
CA MET A 1 -48.23 -11.64 -34.58
C MET A 1 -46.99 -10.75 -34.62
N LYS A 2 -46.78 -9.92 -35.65
CA LYS A 2 -45.55 -9.08 -35.78
C LYS A 2 -45.39 -7.99 -34.69
N PHE A 3 -46.49 -7.42 -34.18
CA PHE A 3 -46.44 -6.34 -33.18
C PHE A 3 -46.04 -6.79 -31.77
N LYS A 4 -46.44 -8.00 -31.35
CA LYS A 4 -46.02 -8.60 -30.06
C LYS A 4 -44.53 -8.97 -30.04
N PHE A 5 -43.98 -9.39 -31.18
CA PHE A 5 -42.55 -9.68 -31.33
C PHE A 5 -41.68 -8.41 -31.27
N LEU A 6 -42.16 -7.30 -31.84
CA LEU A 6 -41.46 -6.01 -31.78
C LEU A 6 -41.42 -5.44 -30.35
N LEU A 7 -42.53 -5.56 -29.61
CA LEU A 7 -42.62 -5.14 -28.20
C LEU A 7 -41.73 -5.99 -27.29
N LEU A 8 -41.69 -7.32 -27.48
CA LEU A 8 -40.77 -8.19 -26.72
C LEU A 8 -39.30 -7.88 -27.02
N SER A 9 -38.95 -7.62 -28.29
CA SER A 9 -37.57 -7.28 -28.67
C SER A 9 -37.15 -5.93 -28.11
N PHE A 10 -38.04 -4.93 -28.10
CA PHE A 10 -37.77 -3.62 -27.52
C PHE A 10 -37.64 -3.67 -25.99
N MET A 11 -38.47 -4.48 -25.31
CA MET A 11 -38.42 -4.68 -23.87
C MET A 11 -37.17 -5.47 -23.43
N LEU A 12 -36.72 -6.42 -24.26
CA LEU A 12 -35.46 -7.14 -24.06
C LEU A 12 -34.24 -6.22 -24.25
N LEU A 13 -34.25 -5.37 -25.28
CA LEU A 13 -33.20 -4.37 -25.51
C LEU A 13 -33.11 -3.34 -24.38
N LEU A 14 -34.24 -2.86 -23.85
CA LEU A 14 -34.30 -1.97 -22.69
C LEU A 14 -33.75 -2.63 -21.42
N SER A 15 -34.07 -3.91 -21.19
CA SER A 15 -33.54 -4.65 -20.03
C SER A 15 -32.03 -4.87 -20.11
N VAL A 16 -31.49 -5.12 -21.30
CA VAL A 16 -30.03 -5.24 -21.51
C VAL A 16 -29.32 -3.91 -21.28
N SER A 17 -29.89 -2.77 -21.71
CA SER A 17 -29.31 -1.45 -21.44
C SER A 17 -29.31 -1.06 -19.95
N VAL A 18 -30.30 -1.49 -19.16
CA VAL A 18 -30.32 -1.23 -17.71
C VAL A 18 -29.28 -2.09 -16.97
N VAL A 19 -29.05 -3.33 -17.42
CA VAL A 19 -28.00 -4.20 -16.86
C VAL A 19 -26.60 -3.71 -17.21
N LEU A 20 -26.37 -3.12 -18.39
CA LEU A 20 -25.10 -2.47 -18.73
C LEU A 20 -24.87 -1.14 -17.99
N ALA A 21 -25.92 -0.39 -17.65
CA ALA A 21 -25.77 0.87 -16.90
C ALA A 21 -25.34 0.66 -15.44
N ALA A 22 -25.66 -0.50 -14.84
CA ALA A 22 -25.31 -0.82 -13.46
C ALA A 22 -23.83 -1.16 -13.23
N THR A 23 -23.03 -1.31 -14.30
CA THR A 23 -21.57 -1.55 -14.18
C THR A 23 -20.73 -0.28 -14.33
N PHE A 24 -21.35 0.88 -14.63
CA PHE A 24 -20.65 2.16 -14.69
C PHE A 24 -20.54 2.81 -13.30
N GLY A 25 -19.44 2.47 -12.62
CA GLY A 25 -18.75 3.37 -11.70
C GLY A 25 -19.43 3.61 -10.36
N THR A 26 -19.29 2.67 -9.43
CA THR A 26 -19.37 3.03 -8.01
C THR A 26 -18.29 4.09 -7.74
N LYS A 27 -18.69 5.33 -7.43
CA LYS A 27 -17.74 6.40 -7.06
C LYS A 27 -16.90 5.89 -5.88
N LYS A 28 -15.64 5.52 -6.14
CA LYS A 28 -14.70 5.08 -5.12
C LYS A 28 -14.50 6.24 -4.15
N ARG A 29 -14.99 6.08 -2.91
CA ARG A 29 -14.84 7.09 -1.85
C ARG A 29 -13.36 7.44 -1.69
N MET A 30 -13.03 8.72 -1.75
CA MET A 30 -11.68 9.18 -1.42
C MET A 30 -11.37 8.82 0.04
N LYS A 31 -10.30 8.07 0.28
CA LYS A 31 -9.87 7.68 1.62
C LYS A 31 -9.49 8.92 2.43
N LYS A 32 -9.88 8.96 3.70
CA LYS A 32 -9.41 10.00 4.60
C LYS A 32 -7.91 9.82 4.86
N PRO A 33 -7.16 10.89 5.22
CA PRO A 33 -5.72 10.80 5.41
C PRO A 33 -5.26 9.70 6.38
N TYR A 34 -5.98 9.50 7.49
CA TYR A 34 -5.66 8.47 8.49
C TYR A 34 -6.00 7.04 8.06
N GLU A 35 -6.82 6.87 7.01
CA GLU A 35 -7.17 5.57 6.43
C GLU A 35 -6.17 5.15 5.36
N PHE A 36 -5.41 6.10 4.81
CA PHE A 36 -4.52 5.87 3.69
C PHE A 36 -3.31 5.03 4.13
N GLY A 37 -3.08 3.92 3.42
CA GLY A 37 -2.11 2.90 3.81
C GLY A 37 -2.55 1.97 4.93
N ASN A 38 -3.78 2.03 5.44
CA ASN A 38 -4.23 1.00 6.39
C ASN A 38 -4.60 -0.28 5.66
N VAL A 39 -4.31 -1.42 6.28
CA VAL A 39 -4.71 -2.75 5.84
C VAL A 39 -5.62 -3.35 6.90
N ILE A 40 -6.76 -3.88 6.48
CA ILE A 40 -7.66 -4.63 7.37
C ILE A 40 -7.29 -6.10 7.22
N ILE A 41 -6.85 -6.72 8.31
CA ILE A 41 -6.56 -8.15 8.38
C ILE A 41 -7.79 -8.81 8.99
N ASN A 42 -8.48 -9.63 8.18
CA ASN A 42 -9.74 -10.26 8.55
C ASN A 42 -9.85 -11.70 8.04
N ASN A 43 -8.71 -12.38 7.83
CA ASN A 43 -8.69 -13.77 7.37
C ASN A 43 -9.47 -14.68 8.34
N TYR A 44 -9.36 -14.41 9.65
CA TYR A 44 -9.98 -15.23 10.71
C TYR A 44 -10.86 -14.44 11.69
N SER A 45 -10.58 -13.15 11.92
CA SER A 45 -11.17 -12.40 13.05
C SER A 45 -12.69 -12.43 13.08
N LYS A 46 -13.35 -12.07 11.97
CA LYS A 46 -14.83 -12.06 11.92
C LYS A 46 -15.45 -13.44 12.14
N LYS A 47 -14.80 -14.50 11.63
CA LYS A 47 -15.28 -15.89 11.82
C LYS A 47 -15.16 -16.32 13.27
N SER A 48 -14.17 -15.80 13.99
CA SER A 48 -13.97 -16.03 15.42
C SER A 48 -14.65 -14.99 16.31
N GLU A 49 -15.58 -14.18 15.77
CA GLU A 49 -16.32 -13.14 16.50
C GLU A 49 -15.43 -12.08 17.19
N ILE A 50 -14.23 -11.87 16.67
CA ILE A 50 -13.29 -10.85 17.14
C ILE A 50 -13.25 -9.71 16.12
N ALA A 51 -13.11 -8.47 16.60
CA ALA A 51 -12.94 -7.31 15.73
C ALA A 51 -11.72 -7.52 14.80
N PRO A 52 -11.83 -7.27 13.48
CA PRO A 52 -10.70 -7.32 12.57
C PRO A 52 -9.55 -6.40 12.98
N VAL A 53 -8.33 -6.79 12.62
CA VAL A 53 -7.14 -5.98 12.91
C VAL A 53 -7.02 -4.86 11.88
N ILE A 54 -6.79 -3.63 12.34
CA ILE A 54 -6.38 -2.54 11.46
C ILE A 54 -4.86 -2.38 11.60
N PHE A 55 -4.12 -2.87 10.61
CA PHE A 55 -2.70 -2.58 10.49
C PHE A 55 -2.50 -1.19 9.86
N ARG A 56 -1.74 -0.34 10.55
CA ARG A 56 -1.52 1.04 10.16
C ARG A 56 -0.08 1.22 9.68
N HIS A 57 0.11 1.44 8.39
CA HIS A 57 1.47 1.63 7.87
C HIS A 57 2.14 2.88 8.46
N TRP A 58 1.40 3.97 8.73
CA TRP A 58 2.01 5.22 9.18
C TRP A 58 2.77 5.10 10.51
N THR A 59 2.32 4.25 11.45
CA THR A 59 3.05 4.02 12.72
C THR A 59 4.33 3.23 12.48
N HIS A 60 4.31 2.27 11.56
CA HIS A 60 5.41 1.34 11.33
C HIS A 60 6.46 1.92 10.38
N ARG A 61 6.03 2.49 9.24
CA ARG A 61 6.92 3.10 8.25
C ARG A 61 7.60 4.39 8.70
N SER A 62 7.15 4.95 9.83
CA SER A 62 7.86 6.05 10.48
C SER A 62 9.14 5.60 11.19
N LYS A 63 9.33 4.27 11.34
CA LYS A 63 10.42 3.66 12.10
C LYS A 63 11.15 2.57 11.32
N TYR A 64 10.48 1.90 10.40
CA TYR A 64 10.98 0.70 9.73
C TYR A 64 10.87 0.83 8.21
N THR A 65 11.81 0.21 7.50
CA THR A 65 11.73 0.05 6.05
C THR A 65 10.61 -0.91 5.68
N CYS A 66 10.07 -0.78 4.45
CA CYS A 66 9.14 -1.75 3.89
C CYS A 66 9.78 -3.14 3.80
N ARG A 67 11.08 -3.16 3.44
CA ARG A 67 11.87 -4.38 3.26
C ARG A 67 11.87 -5.23 4.53
N LEU A 68 12.09 -4.62 5.69
CA LEU A 68 12.13 -5.34 6.95
C LEU A 68 10.85 -6.18 7.17
N CYS A 69 9.68 -5.59 6.94
CA CYS A 69 8.42 -6.31 7.14
C CYS A 69 8.12 -7.31 6.02
N HIS A 70 8.31 -6.92 4.77
CA HIS A 70 7.85 -7.70 3.62
C HIS A 70 8.87 -8.73 3.09
N VAL A 71 10.15 -8.59 3.45
CA VAL A 71 11.22 -9.53 3.08
C VAL A 71 11.72 -10.30 4.30
N ASP A 72 12.18 -9.60 5.34
CA ASP A 72 12.83 -10.27 6.48
C ASP A 72 11.80 -10.98 7.38
N ILE A 73 10.67 -10.32 7.68
CA ILE A 73 9.60 -10.91 8.49
C ILE A 73 8.65 -11.77 7.64
N GLY A 74 8.54 -11.48 6.34
CA GLY A 74 7.76 -12.28 5.39
C GLY A 74 6.27 -11.94 5.32
N PHE A 75 5.87 -10.70 5.62
CA PHE A 75 4.50 -10.25 5.33
C PHE A 75 4.29 -10.12 3.82
N ALA A 76 3.23 -10.74 3.30
CA ALA A 76 2.80 -10.55 1.92
C ALA A 76 2.45 -9.07 1.67
N MET A 77 2.78 -8.57 0.48
CA MET A 77 2.43 -7.20 0.08
C MET A 77 0.93 -7.02 -0.20
N GLU A 78 0.21 -8.12 -0.43
CA GLU A 78 -1.21 -8.11 -0.67
C GLU A 78 -2.01 -8.37 0.61
N ALA A 79 -3.10 -7.62 0.79
CA ALA A 79 -3.98 -7.80 1.94
C ALA A 79 -4.56 -9.21 1.95
N GLY A 80 -4.40 -9.91 3.08
CA GLY A 80 -4.86 -11.29 3.24
C GLY A 80 -3.91 -12.35 2.65
N GLY A 81 -2.79 -11.97 2.04
CA GLY A 81 -1.82 -12.91 1.46
C GLY A 81 -0.97 -13.67 2.48
N SER A 82 -0.87 -13.18 3.72
CA SER A 82 -0.23 -13.91 4.82
C SER A 82 -1.26 -14.61 5.69
N ASP A 83 -1.04 -15.91 5.94
CA ASP A 83 -1.77 -16.66 6.97
C ASP A 83 -1.21 -16.31 8.35
N ILE A 84 -1.71 -15.22 8.94
CA ILE A 84 -1.27 -14.73 10.25
C ILE A 84 -2.19 -15.29 11.34
N ARG A 85 -1.64 -16.10 12.24
CA ARG A 85 -2.37 -16.68 13.37
C ARG A 85 -1.87 -16.18 14.71
N GLU A 86 -2.70 -16.33 15.74
CA GLU A 86 -2.31 -15.93 17.09
C GLU A 86 -1.17 -16.82 17.61
N GLU A 87 -1.18 -18.13 17.31
CA GLU A 87 -0.08 -19.04 17.66
C GLU A 87 1.26 -18.59 17.06
N ASP A 88 1.29 -18.21 15.79
CA ASP A 88 2.51 -17.74 15.10
C ASP A 88 3.05 -16.47 15.75
N ASN A 89 2.15 -15.54 16.07
CA ASN A 89 2.51 -14.31 16.78
C ASN A 89 3.06 -14.60 18.18
N LYS A 90 2.53 -15.59 18.90
CA LYS A 90 3.01 -15.97 20.25
C LYS A 90 4.41 -16.58 20.22
N ILE A 91 4.78 -17.28 19.15
CA ILE A 91 6.12 -17.87 18.98
C ILE A 91 7.14 -16.93 18.33
N GLY A 92 6.77 -15.66 18.08
CA GLY A 92 7.70 -14.62 17.62
C GLY A 92 7.71 -14.38 16.10
N LEU A 93 6.78 -14.96 15.35
CA LEU A 93 6.58 -14.66 13.93
C LEU A 93 5.67 -13.44 13.73
N TYR A 94 5.67 -12.89 12.52
CA TYR A 94 4.80 -11.77 12.12
C TYR A 94 4.84 -10.58 13.10
N CYS A 95 3.71 -10.24 13.74
CA CYS A 95 3.63 -9.13 14.68
C CYS A 95 4.46 -9.44 15.93
N GLY A 96 4.53 -10.70 16.34
CA GLY A 96 5.28 -11.20 17.48
C GLY A 96 6.79 -10.98 17.40
N THR A 97 7.33 -10.79 16.19
CA THR A 97 8.74 -10.43 16.00
C THR A 97 9.11 -9.17 16.77
N CYS A 98 8.21 -8.18 16.78
CA CYS A 98 8.42 -6.89 17.47
C CYS A 98 7.52 -6.70 18.69
N HIS A 99 6.29 -7.20 18.67
CA HIS A 99 5.33 -7.10 19.77
C HIS A 99 5.59 -8.17 20.85
N ASN A 100 6.79 -8.14 21.42
CA ASN A 100 7.32 -9.16 22.32
C ASN A 100 7.63 -8.64 23.73
N GLY A 101 7.28 -7.38 24.03
CA GLY A 101 7.59 -6.71 25.30
C GLY A 101 9.01 -6.13 25.36
N LYS A 102 9.87 -6.42 24.38
CA LYS A 102 11.25 -5.88 24.29
C LYS A 102 11.35 -4.76 23.27
N ILE A 103 10.89 -4.99 22.04
CA ILE A 103 10.95 -4.00 20.94
C ILE A 103 9.72 -3.08 20.99
N SER A 104 8.55 -3.67 21.26
CA SER A 104 7.26 -3.00 21.40
C SER A 104 6.44 -3.69 22.48
N PHE A 105 5.23 -3.19 22.74
CA PHE A 105 4.31 -3.80 23.70
C PHE A 105 4.04 -5.28 23.36
N ASP A 106 3.84 -6.11 24.38
CA ASP A 106 3.64 -7.55 24.24
C ASP A 106 2.23 -7.94 23.75
N LEU A 107 2.09 -9.17 23.29
CA LEU A 107 0.82 -9.77 22.86
C LEU A 107 0.08 -10.53 23.97
N LYS A 108 0.65 -10.63 25.18
CA LYS A 108 0.11 -11.47 26.27
C LYS A 108 -0.98 -10.76 27.07
N SER A 109 -0.85 -9.44 27.23
CA SER A 109 -1.85 -8.65 27.95
C SER A 109 -3.16 -8.55 27.15
N LYS A 110 -4.28 -8.92 27.79
CA LYS A 110 -5.63 -8.77 27.22
C LYS A 110 -5.95 -7.32 26.88
N ASP A 111 -5.38 -6.36 27.61
CA ASP A 111 -5.57 -4.93 27.35
C ASP A 111 -4.89 -4.47 26.06
N ASN A 112 -3.91 -5.23 25.55
CA ASN A 112 -3.25 -4.93 24.30
C ASN A 112 -4.04 -5.44 23.07
N CYS A 113 -5.00 -6.35 23.23
CA CYS A 113 -5.77 -6.90 22.11
C CYS A 113 -6.46 -5.79 21.29
N VAL A 114 -7.06 -4.81 21.97
CA VAL A 114 -7.79 -3.69 21.34
C VAL A 114 -6.87 -2.72 20.59
N LYS A 115 -5.55 -2.76 20.80
CA LYS A 115 -4.59 -1.93 20.05
C LYS A 115 -4.47 -2.39 18.60
N CYS A 116 -4.69 -3.68 18.34
CA CYS A 116 -4.65 -4.27 17.00
C CYS A 116 -6.08 -4.51 16.48
N HIS A 117 -6.88 -5.28 17.22
CA HIS A 117 -8.28 -5.61 16.94
C HIS A 117 -9.19 -4.41 17.18
N SER A 118 -9.06 -3.43 16.30
CA SER A 118 -9.50 -2.05 16.49
C SER A 118 -10.50 -1.57 15.46
N LEU A 119 -10.96 -2.44 14.54
CA LEU A 119 -12.04 -2.07 13.63
C LEU A 119 -13.30 -1.69 14.44
N GLY A 120 -13.81 -0.47 14.22
CA GLY A 120 -14.89 0.12 15.01
C GLY A 120 -14.46 0.83 16.30
N LYS A 121 -13.16 0.84 16.64
CA LYS A 121 -12.58 1.50 17.83
C LYS A 121 -11.43 2.43 17.44
N GLU A 122 -11.71 3.37 16.54
CA GLU A 122 -10.67 4.14 15.83
C GLU A 122 -10.44 5.55 16.36
N SER A 123 -11.27 6.06 17.29
CA SER A 123 -11.23 7.45 17.76
C SER A 123 -9.83 7.88 18.23
N GLU A 124 -9.22 7.08 19.11
CA GLU A 124 -7.90 7.36 19.66
C GLU A 124 -6.77 7.23 18.62
N PRO A 125 -6.68 6.14 17.80
CA PRO A 125 -5.72 6.09 16.70
C PRO A 125 -5.84 7.23 15.68
N VAL A 126 -7.05 7.73 15.42
CA VAL A 126 -7.28 8.86 14.51
C VAL A 126 -6.72 10.14 15.10
N LYS A 127 -6.95 10.42 16.39
CA LYS A 127 -6.35 11.56 17.09
C LYS A 127 -4.83 11.52 17.02
N LYS A 128 -4.23 10.37 17.36
CA LYS A 128 -2.77 10.14 17.29
C LYS A 128 -2.19 10.34 15.90
N PHE A 129 -2.91 9.94 14.85
CA PHE A 129 -2.49 10.19 13.48
C PHE A 129 -2.34 11.70 13.21
N TYR A 130 -3.31 12.51 13.62
CA TYR A 130 -3.24 13.96 13.38
C TYR A 130 -2.14 14.63 14.19
N GLU A 131 -1.99 14.27 15.47
CA GLU A 131 -0.88 14.73 16.33
C GLU A 131 0.50 14.40 15.71
N PHE A 132 0.65 13.19 15.18
CA PHE A 132 1.85 12.78 14.45
C PHE A 132 2.03 13.58 13.16
N SER A 133 1.01 13.59 12.29
CA SER A 133 1.08 14.23 10.97
C SER A 133 1.33 15.73 11.01
N ASN A 134 0.98 16.41 12.11
CA ASN A 134 1.21 17.84 12.31
C ASN A 134 2.68 18.20 12.42
N LYS A 135 3.53 17.26 12.85
CA LYS A 135 4.97 17.45 13.00
C LYS A 135 5.75 17.04 11.74
N MET A 136 5.06 16.57 10.70
CA MET A 136 5.67 16.01 9.51
C MET A 136 5.60 16.98 8.33
N PRO A 137 6.56 16.89 7.37
CA PRO A 137 6.46 17.59 6.10
C PRO A 137 5.13 17.26 5.40
N LYS A 138 4.47 18.29 4.90
CA LYS A 138 3.11 18.18 4.33
C LYS A 138 3.16 17.75 2.88
N GLU A 139 2.14 17.00 2.50
CA GLU A 139 1.88 16.57 1.12
C GLU A 139 0.46 16.96 0.70
N ARG A 140 0.27 17.23 -0.59
CA ARG A 140 -1.03 17.56 -1.17
C ARG A 140 -2.00 16.39 -1.18
N PHE A 141 -1.55 15.15 -1.35
CA PHE A 141 -2.45 13.99 -1.48
C PHE A 141 -2.08 12.81 -0.55
N GLY A 142 -2.89 11.75 -0.62
CA GLY A 142 -2.72 10.54 0.20
C GLY A 142 -2.97 10.82 1.67
N ASN A 143 -2.03 10.41 2.53
CA ASN A 143 -2.09 10.68 3.97
C ASN A 143 -1.60 12.09 4.36
N ARG A 144 -1.34 12.98 3.39
CA ARG A 144 -0.86 14.36 3.60
C ARG A 144 0.51 14.48 4.26
N ILE A 145 1.32 13.42 4.19
CA ILE A 145 2.68 13.38 4.71
C ILE A 145 3.65 13.11 3.56
N ASP A 146 4.66 13.95 3.41
CA ASP A 146 5.79 13.71 2.52
C ASP A 146 6.86 12.91 3.26
N TRP A 147 6.82 11.59 3.07
CA TRP A 147 7.69 10.63 3.75
C TRP A 147 9.14 10.71 3.27
N MET A 148 9.37 11.02 1.99
CA MET A 148 10.72 11.18 1.46
C MET A 148 11.39 12.39 2.07
N LYS A 149 10.68 13.52 2.13
CA LYS A 149 11.18 14.73 2.79
C LYS A 149 11.33 14.57 4.30
N ALA A 150 10.51 13.74 4.93
CA ALA A 150 10.64 13.43 6.35
C ALA A 150 11.93 12.66 6.64
N GLU A 151 12.27 11.69 5.79
CA GLU A 151 13.50 10.91 5.88
C GLU A 151 14.72 11.77 5.55
N GLU A 152 14.67 12.53 4.44
CA GLU A 152 15.76 13.42 4.01
C GLU A 152 16.12 14.46 5.08
N LYS A 153 15.13 14.97 5.80
CA LYS A 153 15.32 15.91 6.92
C LYS A 153 15.70 15.23 8.24
N GLY A 154 15.79 13.90 8.28
CA GLY A 154 16.07 13.12 9.48
C GLY A 154 14.96 13.17 10.55
N ILE A 155 13.74 13.60 10.18
CA ILE A 155 12.57 13.63 11.08
C ILE A 155 12.15 12.19 11.43
N ILE A 156 12.27 11.28 10.45
CA ILE A 156 12.18 9.84 10.67
C ILE A 156 13.53 9.20 10.44
N LYS A 157 13.82 8.15 11.22
CA LYS A 157 15.02 7.33 11.08
C LYS A 157 14.57 5.90 10.89
N LEU A 158 14.85 5.35 9.71
CA LEU A 158 14.38 4.03 9.33
C LEU A 158 15.35 2.96 9.78
N GLN A 159 14.83 1.97 10.49
CA GLN A 159 15.52 0.75 10.87
C GLN A 159 15.22 -0.34 9.83
N ASP A 160 16.26 -0.97 9.31
CA ASP A 160 16.18 -2.05 8.30
C ASP A 160 16.73 -3.38 8.83
N TYR A 161 16.79 -3.53 10.16
CA TYR A 161 17.38 -4.71 10.79
C TYR A 161 16.73 -4.99 12.14
N VAL A 162 16.38 -6.25 12.35
CA VAL A 162 15.97 -6.82 13.65
C VAL A 162 16.87 -8.00 13.97
N GLU A 163 17.49 -7.99 15.15
CA GLU A 163 18.38 -9.06 15.60
C GLU A 163 17.65 -10.40 15.66
N GLY A 164 18.28 -11.45 15.15
CA GLY A 164 17.71 -12.80 15.10
C GLY A 164 16.67 -13.02 13.99
N VAL A 165 16.33 -11.99 13.20
CA VAL A 165 15.38 -12.08 12.07
C VAL A 165 16.03 -11.62 10.78
N SER A 166 16.65 -10.44 10.81
CA SER A 166 17.32 -9.88 9.65
C SER A 166 18.70 -10.48 9.45
N MET A 167 19.06 -10.71 8.19
CA MET A 167 20.42 -11.09 7.81
C MET A 167 21.28 -9.86 7.57
N LYS A 168 22.50 -9.85 8.13
CA LYS A 168 23.48 -8.79 7.84
C LYS A 168 23.75 -8.74 6.35
N ARG A 169 23.66 -7.55 5.77
CA ARG A 169 23.86 -7.34 4.34
C ARG A 169 24.70 -6.11 4.05
N LYS A 170 25.35 -6.13 2.89
CA LYS A 170 26.05 -4.95 2.37
C LYS A 170 25.02 -3.86 2.07
N GLN A 171 25.45 -2.61 2.23
CA GLN A 171 24.63 -1.46 1.87
C GLN A 171 24.17 -1.59 0.41
N LEU A 172 22.86 -1.39 0.21
CA LEU A 172 22.26 -1.46 -1.11
C LEU A 172 22.81 -0.34 -2.00
N LYS A 173 23.41 -0.71 -3.12
CA LYS A 173 23.77 0.24 -4.18
C LYS A 173 22.59 0.38 -5.12
N ALA A 174 21.89 1.50 -5.02
CA ALA A 174 20.78 1.80 -5.92
C ALA A 174 21.26 1.79 -7.39
N GLY A 175 20.42 1.22 -8.27
CA GLY A 175 20.66 1.27 -9.71
C GLY A 175 20.66 2.71 -10.24
N LYS A 176 21.03 2.88 -11.51
CA LYS A 176 20.93 4.18 -12.16
C LYS A 176 19.46 4.57 -12.35
N ASP A 177 19.17 5.85 -12.21
CA ASP A 177 17.88 6.41 -12.58
C ASP A 177 17.71 6.34 -14.09
N PHE A 178 16.48 6.14 -14.54
CA PHE A 178 16.21 6.00 -15.96
C PHE A 178 14.84 6.53 -16.36
N GLU A 179 14.77 6.91 -17.63
CA GLU A 179 13.54 7.39 -18.25
C GLU A 179 12.64 6.23 -18.69
N VAL A 180 11.35 6.40 -18.44
CA VAL A 180 10.26 5.59 -18.97
C VAL A 180 9.43 6.48 -19.89
N LYS A 181 9.43 6.14 -21.18
CA LYS A 181 8.72 6.92 -22.19
C LYS A 181 7.21 6.76 -22.07
N SER A 182 6.50 7.88 -22.09
CA SER A 182 5.07 7.91 -22.26
C SER A 182 4.71 7.46 -23.67
N LYS A 183 3.66 6.63 -23.78
CA LYS A 183 3.06 6.26 -25.07
C LYS A 183 1.85 7.13 -25.43
N ILE A 184 1.44 8.00 -24.50
CA ILE A 184 0.28 8.88 -24.68
C ILE A 184 0.81 10.22 -25.19
N LEU A 185 0.29 10.66 -26.33
CA LEU A 185 0.66 11.93 -26.94
C LEU A 185 0.36 13.10 -25.99
N GLY A 186 1.34 14.00 -25.81
CA GLY A 186 1.22 15.17 -24.93
C GLY A 186 1.34 14.86 -23.43
N MET A 187 1.59 13.60 -23.04
CA MET A 187 1.86 13.25 -21.65
C MET A 187 3.38 13.20 -21.41
N PRO A 188 3.93 13.99 -20.45
CA PRO A 188 5.35 14.01 -20.11
C PRO A 188 5.94 12.62 -19.84
N ASP A 189 7.22 12.41 -20.13
CA ASP A 189 7.91 11.17 -19.77
C ASP A 189 8.12 11.08 -18.25
N ILE A 190 8.36 9.85 -17.76
CA ILE A 190 8.59 9.58 -16.34
C ILE A 190 10.09 9.37 -16.09
N ILE A 191 10.59 9.92 -14.98
CA ILE A 191 11.92 9.58 -14.46
C ILE A 191 11.75 8.65 -13.26
N PHE A 192 12.15 7.39 -13.41
CA PHE A 192 12.19 6.45 -12.30
C PHE A 192 13.53 6.54 -11.56
N SER A 193 13.46 6.77 -10.25
CA SER A 193 14.65 6.88 -9.40
C SER A 193 14.81 5.68 -8.49
N HIS A 194 15.85 4.86 -8.71
CA HIS A 194 16.18 3.78 -7.79
C HIS A 194 16.63 4.33 -6.46
N LYS A 195 17.38 5.44 -6.44
CA LYS A 195 17.87 6.05 -5.20
C LYS A 195 16.72 6.36 -4.26
N LYS A 196 15.65 6.99 -4.76
CA LYS A 196 14.47 7.33 -3.95
C LYS A 196 13.73 6.08 -3.45
N HIS A 197 13.57 5.07 -4.30
CA HIS A 197 12.85 3.85 -3.90
C HIS A 197 13.65 2.98 -2.94
N ALA A 198 14.98 2.94 -3.08
CA ALA A 198 15.88 2.14 -2.24
C ALA A 198 16.01 2.64 -0.79
N VAL A 199 15.53 3.85 -0.46
CA VAL A 199 15.53 4.37 0.91
C VAL A 199 14.64 3.53 1.83
N MET A 200 13.44 3.19 1.36
CA MET A 200 12.46 2.42 2.14
C MET A 200 12.39 0.94 1.74
N ASN A 201 13.02 0.54 0.64
CA ASN A 201 12.81 -0.77 0.01
C ASN A 201 14.13 -1.50 -0.29
N GLY A 202 14.04 -2.81 -0.47
CA GLY A 202 15.10 -3.65 -1.01
C GLY A 202 14.88 -3.99 -2.49
N CYS A 203 15.89 -4.54 -3.17
CA CYS A 203 15.74 -5.05 -4.54
C CYS A 203 14.62 -6.09 -4.64
N GLU A 204 14.51 -6.93 -3.61
CA GLU A 204 13.64 -8.09 -3.54
C GLU A 204 12.15 -7.71 -3.46
N LEU A 205 11.84 -6.48 -3.02
CA LEU A 205 10.46 -6.00 -3.02
C LEU A 205 9.92 -5.68 -4.41
N CYS A 206 10.81 -5.42 -5.36
CA CYS A 206 10.43 -5.07 -6.72
C CYS A 206 10.74 -6.20 -7.70
N HIS A 207 11.85 -6.91 -7.48
CA HIS A 207 12.40 -7.86 -8.43
C HIS A 207 12.41 -9.29 -7.89
N PRO A 208 12.06 -10.29 -8.72
CA PRO A 208 11.59 -10.16 -10.11
C PRO A 208 10.06 -9.97 -10.23
N GLU A 209 9.32 -10.03 -9.13
CA GLU A 209 7.87 -10.21 -9.12
C GLU A 209 7.10 -9.04 -9.74
N ILE A 210 7.43 -7.80 -9.36
CA ILE A 210 6.75 -6.61 -9.86
C ILE A 210 7.40 -6.13 -11.16
N PHE A 211 8.73 -6.13 -11.21
CA PHE A 211 9.52 -5.72 -12.35
C PHE A 211 10.62 -6.75 -12.63
N GLY A 212 10.86 -7.03 -13.91
CA GLY A 212 12.03 -7.79 -14.33
C GLY A 212 13.31 -7.00 -14.03
N ALA A 213 14.40 -7.71 -13.72
CA ALA A 213 15.67 -7.08 -13.34
C ALA A 213 16.33 -6.27 -14.48
N LYS A 214 15.96 -6.54 -15.74
CA LYS A 214 16.49 -5.83 -16.92
C LYS A 214 15.53 -4.74 -17.38
N LYS A 215 16.09 -3.55 -17.65
CA LYS A 215 15.35 -2.40 -18.19
C LYS A 215 14.59 -2.80 -19.46
N GLY A 216 13.31 -2.42 -19.53
CA GLY A 216 12.46 -2.59 -20.72
C GLY A 216 11.87 -3.98 -20.91
N VAL A 217 12.21 -4.97 -20.07
CA VAL A 217 11.60 -6.31 -20.14
C VAL A 217 10.14 -6.28 -19.68
N THR A 218 9.85 -5.51 -18.63
CA THR A 218 8.48 -5.36 -18.13
C THR A 218 7.72 -4.33 -18.96
N LYS A 219 6.63 -4.77 -19.58
CA LYS A 219 5.68 -3.91 -20.30
C LYS A 219 4.40 -3.81 -19.48
N TYR A 220 3.89 -2.60 -19.33
CA TYR A 220 2.67 -2.31 -18.57
C TYR A 220 2.00 -1.06 -19.11
N SER A 221 0.75 -0.86 -18.71
CA SER A 221 -0.01 0.35 -19.03
C SER A 221 -0.48 1.10 -17.77
N MET A 222 -1.10 2.26 -17.96
CA MET A 222 -1.74 2.98 -16.84
C MET A 222 -2.93 2.21 -16.28
N GLU A 223 -3.65 1.43 -17.11
CA GLU A 223 -4.72 0.56 -16.68
C GLU A 223 -4.20 -0.53 -15.72
N ASP A 224 -3.06 -1.16 -16.02
CA ASP A 224 -2.41 -2.10 -15.10
C ASP A 224 -2.03 -1.43 -13.76
N ILE A 225 -1.51 -0.20 -13.82
CA ILE A 225 -1.16 0.59 -12.64
C ILE A 225 -2.40 0.88 -11.79
N PHE A 226 -3.51 1.30 -12.40
CA PHE A 226 -4.78 1.53 -11.70
C PHE A 226 -5.39 0.24 -11.16
N ALA A 227 -5.14 -0.90 -11.81
CA ALA A 227 -5.48 -2.23 -11.31
C ALA A 227 -4.58 -2.69 -10.14
N GLY A 228 -3.60 -1.89 -9.73
CA GLY A 228 -2.74 -2.16 -8.58
C GLY A 228 -1.52 -3.02 -8.88
N LYS A 229 -1.13 -3.16 -10.15
CA LYS A 229 0.11 -3.80 -10.60
C LYS A 229 1.23 -2.78 -10.78
N TYR A 230 2.48 -3.24 -10.90
CA TYR A 230 3.65 -2.39 -11.18
C TYR A 230 3.76 -1.24 -10.17
N CYS A 231 3.74 0.02 -10.62
CA CYS A 231 3.73 1.19 -9.74
C CYS A 231 2.57 1.16 -8.73
N GLY A 232 1.41 0.63 -9.12
CA GLY A 232 0.23 0.49 -8.27
C GLY A 232 0.28 -0.64 -7.27
N ALA A 233 1.35 -1.45 -7.25
CA ALA A 233 1.60 -2.34 -6.12
C ALA A 233 1.76 -1.54 -4.82
N CYS A 234 2.30 -0.30 -4.92
CA CYS A 234 2.53 0.58 -3.77
C CYS A 234 1.76 1.91 -3.86
N HIS A 235 1.77 2.59 -5.00
CA HIS A 235 1.07 3.87 -5.19
C HIS A 235 -0.46 3.69 -5.19
N ASP A 236 -1.21 4.66 -4.67
CA ASP A 236 -2.65 4.59 -4.30
C ASP A 236 -3.02 3.67 -3.12
N LYS A 237 -2.09 2.78 -2.71
CA LYS A 237 -2.27 1.89 -1.55
C LYS A 237 -1.57 2.44 -0.33
N VAL A 238 -0.24 2.46 -0.34
CA VAL A 238 0.63 2.88 0.77
C VAL A 238 1.48 4.10 0.40
N ALA A 239 1.85 4.27 -0.87
CA ALA A 239 2.52 5.46 -1.40
C ALA A 239 1.52 6.45 -2.01
N PHE A 240 1.98 7.64 -2.41
CA PHE A 240 1.10 8.70 -2.90
C PHE A 240 0.14 8.23 -4.02
N PRO A 241 -1.08 8.79 -4.10
CA PRO A 241 -2.09 8.38 -5.08
C PRO A 241 -1.82 8.98 -6.46
N PHE A 242 -2.48 8.45 -7.48
CA PHE A 242 -2.23 8.81 -8.89
C PHE A 242 -2.82 10.14 -9.35
N TYR A 243 -3.57 10.85 -8.50
CA TYR A 243 -4.14 12.17 -8.83
C TYR A 243 -3.08 13.27 -8.98
N ASP A 244 -1.83 12.97 -8.62
CA ASP A 244 -0.70 13.88 -8.73
C ASP A 244 0.22 13.46 -9.87
N CYS A 245 -0.24 13.65 -11.11
CA CYS A 245 0.45 13.20 -12.32
C CYS A 245 1.90 13.72 -12.37
N GLN A 246 2.09 14.97 -11.92
CA GLN A 246 3.37 15.67 -11.92
C GLN A 246 4.42 15.07 -10.98
N ARG A 247 4.08 14.12 -10.09
CA ARG A 247 5.11 13.40 -9.31
C ARG A 247 5.88 12.38 -10.13
N CYS A 248 5.27 11.87 -11.19
CA CYS A 248 5.88 10.89 -12.09
C CYS A 248 6.23 11.54 -13.42
N HIS A 249 5.27 12.25 -14.00
CA HIS A 249 5.33 12.88 -15.32
C HIS A 249 5.98 14.27 -15.23
N VAL A 250 7.28 14.29 -14.97
CA VAL A 250 8.07 15.50 -14.69
C VAL A 250 8.85 16.02 -15.89
N LYS A 251 9.06 15.21 -16.93
CA LYS A 251 9.93 15.57 -18.04
C LYS A 251 9.13 16.20 -19.17
N GLU A 252 9.31 17.49 -19.39
CA GLU A 252 8.69 18.22 -20.50
C GLU A 252 8.83 17.45 -21.82
N THR A 253 7.70 17.18 -22.46
CA THR A 253 7.64 16.67 -23.82
C THR A 253 7.58 17.87 -24.75
N TYR A 254 8.65 18.08 -25.51
CA TYR A 254 8.71 19.05 -26.61
C TYR A 254 7.93 18.54 -27.82
#